data_AF-A0A1S3J618-F1
#
_entry.id   AF-A0A1S3J618-F1
#
_cell.length_a   1.000
_cell.length_b   1.000
_cell.length_c   1.000
_cell.angle_alpha   90.00
_cell.angle_beta   90.00
_cell.angle_gamma   90.00
#
_symmetry.space_group_name_H-M   'P 1'
#
loop_
_entity.id
_entity.type
_entity.pdbx_description
1 polymer ?
#
loop_
_entity_poly.entity_id
_entity_poly.type
_entity_poly.pdbx_seq_one_letter_code
_entity_poly.pdbx_strand_id
1 'polypeptide(L)'
;MAGPTGTLIEEETTDNGGSKKKLYSGEDYDGLFEPNAYLNTLYSDFVTGGPTASEITGALDYYHSLYSVGKIKGQRLLDVGTGPSIFNLISISKYFEEIYLSDFSAHNREVLEKWWKKEKISDWSWEWRERRPLGGAAR
;
A
#
# COMPACT_ATOMS: atom_id res chain seq x y z
N MET A 1 -10.75 -7.21 -14.25
CA MET A 1 -9.86 -7.49 -13.10
C MET A 1 -9.30 -6.15 -12.61
N ALA A 2 -9.06 -6.00 -11.30
CA ALA A 2 -8.38 -4.81 -10.79
C ALA A 2 -6.92 -4.81 -11.29
N GLY A 3 -6.49 -3.69 -11.84
CA GLY A 3 -5.12 -3.48 -12.30
C GLY A 3 -4.13 -3.37 -11.14
N PRO A 4 -2.82 -3.29 -11.43
CA PRO A 4 -1.77 -3.14 -10.42
C PRO A 4 -1.92 -1.86 -9.57
N THR A 5 -2.75 -0.91 -10.01
CA THR A 5 -3.10 0.31 -9.27
C THR A 5 -4.40 0.19 -8.49
N GLY A 6 -5.01 -1.00 -8.35
CA GLY A 6 -6.30 -1.17 -7.67
C GLY A 6 -7.50 -0.65 -8.44
N THR A 7 -7.29 -0.09 -9.64
CA THR A 7 -8.34 0.42 -10.54
C THR A 7 -8.94 -0.71 -11.37
N LEU A 8 -10.25 -0.75 -11.55
CA LEU A 8 -10.89 -1.66 -12.50
C LEU A 8 -10.44 -1.33 -13.94
N ILE A 9 -9.72 -2.24 -14.59
CA ILE A 9 -9.32 -2.06 -16.00
C ILE A 9 -10.49 -2.47 -16.89
N GLU A 10 -11.05 -1.50 -17.62
CA GLU A 10 -11.90 -1.74 -18.77
C GLU A 10 -11.07 -1.54 -20.05
N GLU A 11 -11.03 -2.56 -20.90
CA GLU A 11 -10.45 -2.43 -22.24
C GLU A 11 -11.54 -2.04 -23.22
N GLU A 12 -11.37 -0.91 -23.90
CA GLU A 12 -12.23 -0.53 -25.02
C GLU A 12 -11.66 -1.13 -26.31
N THR A 13 -12.42 -2.05 -26.90
CA THR A 13 -12.17 -2.56 -28.25
C THR A 13 -12.54 -1.50 -29.27
N THR A 14 -11.55 -1.05 -30.04
CA THR A 14 -11.80 -0.16 -31.19
C THR A 14 -12.24 -0.95 -32.42
N ASP A 15 -13.00 -0.32 -33.33
CA ASP A 15 -13.48 -0.93 -34.58
C ASP A 15 -12.38 -1.55 -35.47
N ASN A 16 -11.11 -1.17 -35.26
CA ASN A 16 -9.95 -1.74 -35.96
C ASN A 16 -9.23 -2.88 -35.20
N GLY A 17 -9.83 -3.43 -34.14
CA GLY A 17 -9.26 -4.54 -33.38
C GLY A 17 -8.08 -4.17 -32.48
N GLY A 18 -7.81 -2.88 -32.29
CA GLY A 18 -6.83 -2.40 -31.30
C GLY A 18 -7.47 -2.22 -29.92
N SER A 19 -6.80 -2.68 -28.86
CA SER A 19 -7.16 -2.37 -27.47
C SER A 19 -6.62 -0.99 -27.11
N LYS A 20 -7.51 -0.05 -26.77
CA LYS A 20 -7.12 1.23 -26.16
C LYS A 20 -7.23 1.09 -24.64
N LYS A 21 -6.15 1.42 -23.94
CA LYS A 21 -6.20 1.59 -22.49
C LYS A 21 -7.09 2.79 -22.18
N LYS A 22 -8.17 2.55 -21.44
CA LYS A 22 -9.02 3.61 -20.89
C LYS A 22 -8.20 4.39 -19.87
N LEU A 23 -8.17 5.71 -20.04
CA LEU A 23 -7.58 6.62 -19.06
C LEU A 23 -8.68 7.01 -18.08
N TYR A 24 -8.37 6.90 -16.80
CA TYR A 24 -9.25 7.33 -15.72
C TYR A 24 -8.75 8.65 -15.14
N SER A 25 -9.69 9.52 -14.83
CA SER A 25 -9.46 10.78 -14.14
C SER A 25 -9.49 10.60 -12.62
N GLY A 26 -9.21 11.67 -11.87
CA GLY A 26 -9.40 11.65 -10.42
C GLY A 26 -10.84 11.39 -10.01
N GLU A 27 -11.83 11.86 -10.79
CA GLU A 27 -13.26 11.69 -10.45
C GLU A 27 -13.69 10.22 -10.48
N ASP A 28 -13.02 9.40 -11.31
CA ASP A 28 -13.30 7.97 -11.41
C ASP A 28 -12.75 7.17 -10.23
N TYR A 29 -11.81 7.75 -9.46
CA TYR A 29 -11.06 7.05 -8.44
C TYR A 29 -11.96 6.55 -7.29
N ASP A 30 -12.93 7.35 -6.85
CA ASP A 30 -13.82 6.96 -5.75
C ASP A 30 -14.78 5.83 -6.12
N GLY A 31 -15.10 5.65 -7.41
CA GLY A 31 -16.00 4.59 -7.87
C GLY A 31 -15.30 3.32 -8.35
N LEU A 32 -14.01 3.39 -8.69
CA LEU A 32 -13.28 2.29 -9.35
C LEU A 32 -12.10 1.76 -8.55
N PHE A 33 -11.59 2.51 -7.58
CA PHE A 33 -10.46 2.09 -6.77
C PHE A 33 -10.94 1.29 -5.57
N GLU A 34 -10.46 0.05 -5.46
CA GLU A 34 -10.76 -0.83 -4.33
C GLU A 34 -9.52 -1.02 -3.45
N PRO A 35 -9.45 -0.40 -2.25
CA PRO A 35 -8.27 -0.47 -1.39
C PRO A 35 -7.84 -1.88 -1.02
N ASN A 36 -8.81 -2.78 -0.75
CA ASN A 36 -8.49 -4.16 -0.42
C ASN A 36 -7.95 -4.94 -1.62
N ALA A 37 -8.45 -4.66 -2.83
CA ALA A 37 -7.91 -5.26 -4.05
C ALA A 37 -6.48 -4.77 -4.27
N TYR A 38 -6.23 -3.47 -4.12
CA TYR A 38 -4.88 -2.88 -4.19
C TYR A 38 -3.91 -3.55 -3.21
N LEU A 39 -4.30 -3.64 -1.93
CA LEU A 39 -3.45 -4.21 -0.89
C LEU A 39 -3.12 -5.69 -1.15
N ASN A 40 -4.13 -6.46 -1.55
CA ASN A 40 -3.93 -7.88 -1.87
C ASN A 40 -3.06 -8.06 -3.10
N THR A 41 -3.26 -7.28 -4.16
CA THR A 41 -2.49 -7.41 -5.40
C THR A 41 -1.01 -7.07 -5.19
N LEU A 42 -0.70 -6.03 -4.43
CA LEU A 42 0.67 -5.57 -4.28
C LEU A 42 1.40 -6.23 -3.12
N TYR A 43 0.75 -6.44 -1.98
CA TYR A 43 1.44 -6.79 -0.74
C TYR A 43 1.13 -8.18 -0.18
N SER A 44 0.28 -8.99 -0.84
CA SER A 44 0.02 -10.37 -0.39
C SER A 44 1.28 -11.22 -0.42
N ASP A 45 2.07 -11.12 -1.50
CA ASP A 45 3.35 -11.80 -1.65
C ASP A 45 4.35 -11.42 -0.58
N PHE A 46 4.42 -10.15 -0.17
CA PHE A 46 5.29 -9.74 0.94
C PHE A 46 4.95 -10.47 2.25
N VAL A 47 3.66 -10.68 2.53
CA VAL A 47 3.20 -11.42 3.71
C VAL A 47 3.45 -12.93 3.59
N THR A 48 3.33 -13.49 2.38
CA THR A 48 3.45 -14.94 2.14
C THR A 48 4.84 -15.39 1.71
N GLY A 49 5.76 -14.46 1.44
CA GLY A 49 7.07 -14.75 0.85
C GLY A 49 7.02 -15.09 -0.64
N GLY A 50 6.04 -14.55 -1.36
CA GLY A 50 5.82 -14.75 -2.80
C GLY A 50 6.76 -13.95 -3.71
N PRO A 51 6.64 -14.11 -5.03
CA PRO A 51 7.57 -13.55 -6.02
C PRO A 51 7.84 -12.04 -5.91
N THR A 52 6.81 -11.20 -5.67
CA THR A 52 6.98 -9.73 -5.60
C THR A 52 7.48 -9.23 -4.23
N ALA A 53 7.63 -10.12 -3.24
CA ALA A 53 8.15 -9.75 -1.92
C ALA A 53 9.53 -9.07 -2.00
N SER A 54 10.35 -9.47 -2.99
CA SER A 54 11.66 -8.89 -3.24
C SER A 54 11.61 -7.41 -3.64
N GLU A 55 10.58 -6.99 -4.40
CA GLU A 55 10.42 -5.60 -4.85
C GLU A 55 10.04 -4.68 -3.69
N ILE A 56 9.08 -5.12 -2.86
CA ILE A 56 8.68 -4.39 -1.65
C ILE A 56 9.84 -4.31 -0.66
N THR A 57 10.59 -5.41 -0.50
CA THR A 57 11.79 -5.42 0.36
C THR A 57 12.83 -4.43 -0.17
N GLY A 58 13.08 -4.40 -1.49
CA GLY A 58 13.99 -3.44 -2.10
C GLY A 58 13.57 -1.98 -1.90
N ALA A 59 12.27 -1.68 -1.97
CA ALA A 59 11.75 -0.35 -1.67
C ALA A 59 11.96 0.03 -0.20
N LEU A 60 11.69 -0.88 0.73
CA LEU A 60 11.94 -0.67 2.16
C LEU A 60 13.42 -0.44 2.47
N ASP A 61 14.32 -1.21 1.87
CA ASP A 61 15.77 -1.05 1.99
C ASP A 61 16.22 0.31 1.45
N TYR A 62 15.68 0.73 0.31
CA TYR A 62 15.94 2.04 -0.25
C TYR A 62 15.51 3.17 0.69
N TYR A 63 14.29 3.13 1.22
CA TYR A 63 13.83 4.14 2.17
C TYR A 63 14.68 4.13 3.44
N HIS A 64 14.95 2.94 4.00
CA HIS A 64 15.81 2.82 5.18
C HIS A 64 17.18 3.48 4.93
N SER A 65 17.81 3.18 3.80
CA SER A 65 19.08 3.78 3.40
C SER A 65 18.96 5.30 3.29
N LEU A 66 17.97 5.80 2.55
CA LEU A 66 17.75 7.23 2.30
C LEU A 66 17.66 8.05 3.60
N TYR A 67 16.88 7.57 4.58
CA TYR A 67 16.68 8.31 5.84
C TYR A 67 17.82 8.07 6.85
N SER A 68 18.49 6.92 6.82
CA SER A 68 19.59 6.60 7.74
C SER A 68 20.84 7.49 7.58
N VAL A 69 21.04 8.09 6.40
CA VAL A 69 22.11 9.08 6.18
C VAL A 69 21.91 10.35 7.01
N GLY A 70 20.73 10.55 7.62
CA GLY A 70 20.45 11.63 8.58
C GLY A 70 20.30 13.02 7.94
N LYS A 71 20.31 13.10 6.61
CA LYS A 71 20.12 14.34 5.83
C LYS A 71 18.65 14.74 5.70
N ILE A 72 17.73 13.78 5.79
CA ILE A 72 16.28 14.01 5.65
C ILE A 72 15.63 13.71 7.01
N LYS A 73 15.28 14.77 7.73
CA LYS A 73 14.62 14.74 9.05
C LYS A 73 13.97 16.09 9.31
N GLY A 74 13.02 16.15 10.22
CA GLY A 74 12.37 17.41 10.57
C GLY A 74 11.28 17.22 11.61
N GLN A 75 10.56 18.29 11.92
CA GLN A 75 9.42 18.21 12.83
C GLN A 75 8.19 17.61 12.14
N ARG A 76 7.90 18.05 10.91
CA ARG A 76 6.65 17.74 10.20
C ARG A 76 6.91 17.12 8.82
N LEU A 77 6.11 16.11 8.48
CA LEU A 77 6.05 15.51 7.16
C LEU A 77 4.59 15.44 6.68
N LEU A 78 4.35 15.84 5.44
CA LEU A 78 3.09 15.55 4.73
C LEU A 78 3.37 14.48 3.67
N ASP A 79 2.74 13.33 3.82
CA ASP A 79 2.72 12.27 2.81
C ASP A 79 1.52 12.48 1.87
N VAL A 80 1.79 12.58 0.57
CA VAL A 80 0.79 12.92 -0.46
C VAL A 80 0.54 11.71 -1.34
N GLY A 81 -0.71 11.27 -1.40
CA GLY A 81 -1.07 10.03 -2.08
C GLY A 81 -0.62 8.80 -1.30
N THR A 82 -0.82 8.82 0.02
CA THR A 82 -0.46 7.72 0.93
C THR A 82 -1.09 6.39 0.49
N GLY A 83 -2.25 6.43 -0.15
CA GLY A 83 -3.03 5.24 -0.47
C GLY A 83 -3.51 4.53 0.81
N PRO A 84 -3.84 3.24 0.72
CA PRO A 84 -4.28 2.45 1.88
C PRO A 84 -3.10 1.78 2.63
N SER A 85 -1.86 2.23 2.39
CA SER A 85 -0.64 1.59 2.90
C SER A 85 0.23 2.57 3.68
N ILE A 86 0.83 2.09 4.77
CA ILE A 86 1.81 2.84 5.56
C ILE A 86 3.27 2.40 5.32
N PHE A 87 3.54 1.52 4.34
CA PHE A 87 4.85 0.86 4.23
C PHE A 87 6.01 1.85 4.06
N ASN A 88 5.80 2.92 3.28
CA ASN A 88 6.77 3.99 3.07
C ASN A 88 7.15 4.68 4.38
N LEU A 89 6.22 4.77 5.34
CA LEU A 89 6.36 5.55 6.56
C LEU A 89 7.14 4.81 7.66
N ILE A 90 7.29 3.50 7.54
CA ILE A 90 7.95 2.67 8.57
C ILE A 90 9.38 3.19 8.82
N SER A 91 10.16 3.37 7.76
CA SER A 91 11.53 3.91 7.85
C SER A 91 11.57 5.40 8.22
N ILE A 92 10.51 6.15 7.90
CA ILE A 92 10.45 7.61 8.02
C ILE A 92 10.09 8.04 9.44
N SER A 93 9.23 7.27 10.11
CA SER A 93 8.67 7.56 11.44
C SER A 93 9.70 7.87 12.53
N LYS A 94 10.94 7.39 12.37
CA LYS A 94 12.04 7.66 13.30
C LYS A 94 12.59 9.09 13.20
N TYR A 95 12.37 9.77 12.08
CA TYR A 95 13.03 11.04 11.74
C TYR A 95 12.08 12.24 11.74
N PHE A 96 10.79 12.02 11.97
CA PHE A 96 9.76 13.05 12.02
C PHE A 96 8.83 12.84 13.23
N GLU A 97 8.51 13.93 13.92
CA GLU A 97 7.66 13.92 15.12
C GLU A 97 6.18 13.88 14.73
N GLU A 98 5.81 14.63 13.70
CA GLU A 98 4.43 14.79 13.23
C GLU A 98 4.34 14.36 11.76
N ILE A 99 3.51 13.36 11.48
CA ILE A 99 3.29 12.83 10.13
C ILE A 99 1.81 12.99 9.78
N TYR A 100 1.55 13.71 8.68
CA TYR A 100 0.23 13.91 8.12
C TYR A 100 0.07 13.02 6.89
N LEU A 101 -1.00 12.23 6.88
CA LEU A 101 -1.33 11.35 5.77
C LEU A 101 -2.40 12.03 4.92
N SER A 102 -2.23 12.00 3.62
CA SER A 102 -3.22 12.56 2.70
C SER A 102 -3.37 11.67 1.48
N ASP A 103 -4.62 11.49 1.08
CA ASP A 103 -4.96 10.77 -0.14
C ASP A 103 -6.18 11.42 -0.78
N PHE A 104 -6.27 11.35 -2.09
CA PHE A 104 -7.42 11.85 -2.83
C PHE A 104 -8.67 11.01 -2.54
N SER A 105 -8.53 9.69 -2.48
CA SER A 105 -9.68 8.79 -2.29
C SER A 105 -10.17 8.77 -0.85
N ALA A 106 -11.47 8.92 -0.66
CA ALA A 106 -12.08 8.78 0.65
C ALA A 106 -11.90 7.37 1.23
N HIS A 107 -11.97 6.34 0.38
CA HIS A 107 -11.82 4.93 0.78
C HIS A 107 -10.41 4.64 1.32
N ASN A 108 -9.37 5.23 0.71
CA ASN A 108 -7.99 5.12 1.23
C ASN A 108 -7.85 5.77 2.61
N ARG A 109 -8.39 6.98 2.77
CA ARG A 109 -8.37 7.67 4.07
C ARG A 109 -9.12 6.88 5.14
N GLU A 110 -10.25 6.28 4.82
CA GLU A 110 -11.00 5.42 5.75
C GLU A 110 -10.17 4.20 6.19
N VAL A 111 -9.44 3.56 5.28
CA VAL A 111 -8.52 2.46 5.61
C VAL A 111 -7.43 2.92 6.58
N LEU A 112 -6.81 4.07 6.33
CA LEU A 112 -5.79 4.63 7.22
C LEU A 112 -6.35 5.03 8.59
N GLU A 113 -7.58 5.56 8.64
CA GLU A 113 -8.26 5.87 9.91
C GLU A 113 -8.56 4.61 10.73
N LYS A 114 -9.05 3.55 10.08
CA LYS A 114 -9.28 2.24 10.73
C LYS A 114 -7.98 1.66 11.26
N TRP A 115 -6.90 1.74 10.47
CA TRP A 115 -5.55 1.35 10.90
C TRP A 115 -5.11 2.13 12.15
N TRP A 116 -5.25 3.45 12.13
CA TRP A 116 -4.87 4.31 13.24
C TRP A 116 -5.66 4.00 14.52
N LYS A 117 -6.94 3.67 14.38
CA LYS A 117 -7.82 3.25 15.49
C LYS A 117 -7.62 1.80 15.94
N LYS A 118 -6.72 1.04 15.30
CA LYS A 118 -6.50 -0.40 15.52
C LYS A 118 -7.76 -1.24 15.31
N GLU A 119 -8.60 -0.81 14.37
CA GLU A 119 -9.78 -1.55 13.95
C GLU A 119 -9.38 -2.60 12.91
N LYS A 120 -10.18 -3.67 12.79
CA LYS A 120 -9.96 -4.66 11.73
C LYS A 120 -10.26 -4.02 10.37
N ILE A 121 -9.22 -3.77 9.58
CA ILE A 121 -9.32 -3.18 8.23
C ILE A 121 -9.68 -4.25 7.19
N SER A 122 -9.01 -5.41 7.26
CA SER A 122 -9.24 -6.59 6.43
C SER A 122 -8.50 -7.81 7.03
N ASP A 123 -8.43 -8.93 6.31
CA ASP A 123 -7.53 -10.04 6.67
C ASP A 123 -6.05 -9.68 6.44
N TRP A 124 -5.80 -8.60 5.71
CA TRP A 124 -4.48 -8.04 5.45
C TRP A 124 -4.21 -6.91 6.46
N SER A 125 -3.08 -6.96 7.19
CA SER A 125 -2.73 -5.93 8.20
C SER A 125 -1.22 -5.67 8.17
N TRP A 126 -0.85 -4.37 8.23
CA TRP A 126 0.52 -3.91 8.46
C TRP A 126 1.02 -4.20 9.88
N GLU A 127 0.11 -4.55 10.79
CA GLU A 127 0.49 -4.96 12.13
C GLU A 127 1.18 -6.33 12.06
N TRP A 128 2.33 -6.41 12.72
CA TRP A 128 3.01 -7.68 12.95
C TRP A 128 2.02 -8.69 13.56
N ARG A 129 1.56 -9.66 12.76
CA ARG A 129 0.94 -10.86 13.32
C ARG A 129 2.05 -11.63 14.02
N GLU A 130 1.86 -11.91 15.31
CA GLU A 130 2.66 -12.89 16.03
C GLU A 130 2.84 -14.12 15.14
N ARG A 131 4.10 -14.51 14.88
CA ARG A 131 4.39 -15.72 14.11
C ARG A 131 3.54 -16.82 14.73
N ARG A 132 2.67 -17.48 13.95
CA ARG A 132 2.09 -18.74 14.41
C ARG A 132 3.27 -19.60 14.87
N PRO A 133 3.25 -20.19 16.08
CA PRO A 133 4.28 -21.13 16.45
C PRO A 133 4.38 -22.16 15.32
N LEU A 134 5.58 -22.35 14.76
CA LEU A 134 5.83 -23.50 13.91
C LEU A 134 5.37 -24.70 14.72
N GLY A 135 4.34 -25.39 14.22
CA GLY A 135 3.66 -26.46 14.93
C GLY A 135 4.71 -27.36 15.58
N GLY A 136 4.59 -27.52 16.90
CA GLY A 136 5.48 -28.39 17.66
C GLY A 136 5.51 -29.75 16.97
N ALA A 137 6.70 -30.15 16.52
CA ALA A 137 6.97 -31.55 16.28
C ALA A 137 6.67 -32.27 17.60
N ALA A 138 5.67 -33.15 17.56
CA ALA A 138 5.35 -34.06 18.64
C ALA A 138 6.65 -34.74 19.10
N ARG A 139 6.92 -34.66 20.41
CA ARG A 139 7.79 -35.59 21.11
C ARG A 139 6.91 -36.65 21.74
#